data_AF-A0A2X4UV66-F1
#
_entry.id   AF-A0A2X4UV66-F1
#
_cell.length_a   1.000
_cell.length_b   1.000
_cell.length_c   1.000
_cell.angle_alpha   90.00
_cell.angle_beta   90.00
_cell.angle_gamma   90.00
#
_symmetry.space_group_name_H-M   'P 1'
#
loop_
_entity.id
_entity.type
_entity.pdbx_description
1 polymer ?
#
loop_
_entity_poly.entity_id
_entity_poly.type
_entity_poly.pdbx_seq_one_letter_code
_entity_poly.pdbx_strand_id
1 'polypeptide(L)'
;MTNNYVFSATDNSFYPTELREMYEHAGTWPHDARPVDDTSFAEFSGFAPEGKSRGAGDDGFPCWVDILPPVVDELIVTASVEK
;
A
#
# COMPACT_ATOMS: atom_id res chain seq x y z
N MET A 1 1.67 -4.29 -21.41
CA MET A 1 1.55 -4.16 -19.95
C MET A 1 0.50 -3.11 -19.72
N THR A 2 -0.65 -3.50 -19.15
CA THR A 2 -1.75 -2.57 -18.91
C THR A 2 -1.68 -2.17 -17.45
N ASN A 3 -1.18 -0.96 -17.17
CA ASN A 3 -1.14 -0.41 -15.82
C ASN A 3 -2.49 0.21 -15.50
N ASN A 4 -3.40 -0.59 -14.95
CA ASN A 4 -4.75 -0.17 -14.56
C ASN A 4 -4.80 0.50 -13.17
N TYR A 5 -3.69 0.53 -12.45
CA TYR A 5 -3.62 1.06 -11.10
C TYR A 5 -2.48 2.05 -10.96
N VAL A 6 -2.69 3.02 -10.08
CA VAL A 6 -1.67 3.91 -9.55
C VAL A 6 -1.51 3.67 -8.06
N PHE A 7 -0.32 3.91 -7.55
CA PHE A 7 -0.02 3.92 -6.12
C PHE A 7 0.30 5.34 -5.68
N SER A 8 -0.24 5.73 -4.54
CA SER A 8 0.08 6.99 -3.87
C SER A 8 1.02 6.70 -2.73
N ALA A 9 2.24 7.23 -2.79
CA ALA A 9 3.20 7.11 -1.70
C ALA A 9 2.70 7.80 -0.42
N THR A 10 2.05 8.96 -0.59
CA THR A 10 1.53 9.80 0.50
C THR A 10 0.39 9.14 1.25
N ASP A 11 -0.54 8.50 0.53
CA ASP A 11 -1.69 7.80 1.14
C ASP A 11 -1.38 6.33 1.45
N ASN A 12 -0.27 5.81 0.92
CA ASN A 12 0.07 4.38 0.90
C ASN A 12 -1.12 3.53 0.40
N SER A 13 -1.78 4.01 -0.66
CA SER A 13 -3.00 3.42 -1.20
C SER A 13 -2.93 3.31 -2.71
N PHE A 14 -3.65 2.32 -3.22
CA PHE A 14 -3.80 2.09 -4.65
C PHE A 14 -5.11 2.67 -5.15
N TYR A 15 -5.05 3.30 -6.32
CA TYR A 15 -6.20 3.88 -7.00
C TYR A 15 -6.26 3.33 -8.43
N PRO A 16 -7.41 2.79 -8.87
CA PRO A 16 -7.58 2.39 -10.26
C PRO A 16 -7.61 3.61 -11.20
N THR A 17 -6.89 3.52 -12.32
CA THR A 17 -6.86 4.56 -13.36
C THR A 17 -8.21 4.73 -14.05
N GLU A 18 -9.05 3.69 -14.07
CA GLU A 18 -10.43 3.79 -14.57
C GLU A 18 -11.27 4.76 -13.74
N LEU A 19 -10.95 4.90 -12.45
CA LEU A 19 -11.60 5.84 -11.55
C LEU A 19 -10.81 7.16 -11.41
N ARG A 20 -9.79 7.37 -12.23
CA ARG A 20 -8.98 8.60 -12.16
C ARG A 20 -9.83 9.85 -12.32
N GLU A 21 -10.67 9.89 -13.35
CA GLU A 21 -11.49 11.07 -13.67
C GLU A 21 -12.43 11.45 -12.52
N MET A 22 -13.02 10.46 -11.84
CA MET A 22 -13.91 10.71 -10.69
C MET A 22 -13.14 11.20 -9.46
N TYR A 23 -11.94 10.68 -9.20
CA TYR A 23 -11.10 11.15 -8.11
C TYR A 23 -10.53 12.55 -8.38
N GLU A 24 -10.14 12.86 -9.63
CA GLU A 24 -9.72 14.20 -10.05
C GLU A 24 -10.88 15.19 -9.89
N HIS A 25 -12.11 14.79 -10.26
CA HIS A 25 -13.30 15.63 -10.08
C HIS A 25 -13.66 15.84 -8.59
N ALA A 26 -13.47 14.82 -7.76
CA ALA A 26 -13.69 14.91 -6.31
C ALA A 26 -12.55 15.63 -5.56
N GLY A 27 -11.42 15.91 -6.23
CA GLY A 27 -10.23 16.49 -5.60
C GLY A 27 -9.51 15.53 -4.63
N THR A 28 -9.78 14.23 -4.74
CA THR A 28 -9.16 13.18 -3.91
C THR A 28 -8.05 12.42 -4.62
N TRP A 29 -7.80 12.74 -5.90
CA TRP A 29 -6.70 12.16 -6.65
C TRP A 29 -5.34 12.63 -6.10
N PRO A 30 -4.44 11.69 -5.75
CA PRO A 30 -3.14 12.04 -5.19
C PRO A 30 -2.22 12.64 -6.26
N HIS A 31 -1.48 13.69 -5.88
CA HIS A 31 -0.50 14.33 -6.77
C HIS A 31 0.73 13.43 -7.02
N ASP A 32 1.04 12.55 -6.06
CA ASP A 32 2.10 11.53 -6.13
C ASP A 32 1.61 10.18 -6.70
N ALA A 33 0.51 10.18 -7.46
CA ALA A 33 -0.01 8.99 -8.13
C ALA A 33 1.00 8.44 -9.15
N ARG A 34 1.60 7.29 -8.86
CA ARG A 34 2.55 6.57 -9.72
C ARG A 34 1.90 5.37 -10.39
N PRO A 35 1.97 5.22 -11.72
CA PRO A 35 1.45 4.03 -12.39
C PRO A 35 2.20 2.78 -11.93
N VAL A 36 1.46 1.76 -11.52
CA VAL A 36 2.00 0.46 -11.09
C VAL A 36 1.42 -0.66 -11.96
N ASP A 37 2.20 -1.71 -12.15
CA ASP A 37 1.74 -2.89 -12.88
C ASP A 37 0.73 -3.67 -12.03
N ASP A 38 -0.17 -4.38 -12.71
CA ASP A 38 -1.19 -5.20 -12.07
C ASP A 38 -0.57 -6.28 -11.16
N THR A 39 0.59 -6.81 -11.57
CA THR A 39 1.38 -7.76 -10.77
C THR A 39 1.89 -7.13 -9.48
N SER A 40 2.42 -5.91 -9.53
CA SER A 40 2.82 -5.17 -8.34
C SER A 40 1.62 -4.87 -7.46
N PHE A 41 0.51 -4.39 -8.04
CA PHE A 41 -0.73 -4.19 -7.29
C PHE A 41 -1.19 -5.47 -6.60
N ALA A 42 -1.25 -6.62 -7.29
CA ALA A 42 -1.67 -7.88 -6.72
C ALA A 42 -0.73 -8.37 -5.60
N GLU A 43 0.58 -8.16 -5.76
CA GLU A 43 1.57 -8.48 -4.73
C GLU A 43 1.39 -7.61 -3.49
N PHE A 44 1.36 -6.28 -3.65
CA PHE A 44 1.35 -5.31 -2.54
C PHE A 44 -0.05 -5.01 -1.96
N SER A 45 -1.13 -5.25 -2.70
CA SER A 45 -2.50 -5.20 -2.18
C SER A 45 -2.95 -6.53 -1.57
N GLY A 46 -2.23 -7.61 -1.89
CA GLY A 46 -2.47 -8.95 -1.39
C GLY A 46 -1.89 -9.20 0.00
N PHE A 47 -1.45 -10.44 0.23
CA PHE A 47 -0.97 -10.87 1.54
C PHE A 47 0.44 -10.33 1.80
N ALA A 48 0.57 -9.46 2.80
CA ALA A 48 1.87 -8.96 3.23
C ALA A 48 2.73 -10.12 3.79
N PRO A 49 4.01 -10.22 3.40
CA PRO A 49 4.91 -11.23 3.94
C PRO A 49 5.10 -11.04 5.46
N GLU A 50 5.36 -12.14 6.17
CA GLU A 50 5.52 -12.13 7.62
C GLU A 50 6.67 -11.20 8.05
N GLY A 51 6.37 -10.30 9.00
CA GLY A 51 7.32 -9.27 9.46
C GLY A 51 7.52 -8.10 8.50
N LYS A 52 6.72 -7.98 7.43
CA LYS A 52 6.79 -6.85 6.49
C LYS A 52 5.42 -6.18 6.35
N SER A 53 5.45 -4.87 6.10
CA SER A 53 4.26 -4.08 5.80
C SER A 53 4.44 -3.36 4.48
N ARG A 54 3.33 -3.05 3.81
CA ARG A 54 3.39 -2.23 2.59
C ARG A 54 3.78 -0.82 3.00
N GLY A 55 4.89 -0.36 2.47
CA GLY A 55 5.36 1.02 2.54
C GLY A 55 5.42 1.64 1.14
N ALA A 56 5.74 2.92 1.11
CA ALA A 56 6.15 3.60 -0.11
C ALA A 56 7.67 3.80 -0.08
N GLY A 57 8.37 3.39 -1.14
CA GLY A 57 9.79 3.69 -1.31
C GLY A 57 10.00 5.13 -1.78
N ASP A 58 11.24 5.62 -1.71
CA ASP A 58 11.64 6.96 -2.19
C ASP A 58 11.31 7.20 -3.68
N ASP A 59 11.25 6.14 -4.47
CA ASP A 59 10.85 6.20 -5.89
C ASP A 59 9.33 6.43 -6.09
N GLY A 60 8.55 6.40 -5.01
CA GLY A 60 7.08 6.51 -5.04
C GLY A 60 6.37 5.23 -5.44
N PHE A 61 7.07 4.10 -5.43
CA PHE A 61 6.51 2.77 -5.70
C PHE A 61 6.21 2.02 -4.40
N PRO A 62 5.24 1.10 -4.40
CA PRO A 62 4.99 0.25 -3.25
C PRO A 62 6.21 -0.63 -3.00
N CYS A 63 6.63 -0.71 -1.74
CA CYS A 63 7.77 -1.51 -1.32
C CYS A 63 7.41 -2.22 -0.02
N TRP A 64 7.96 -3.42 0.18
CA TRP A 64 7.83 -4.11 1.45
C TRP A 64 8.85 -3.56 2.43
N VAL A 65 8.39 -2.80 3.41
CA VAL A 65 9.23 -2.32 4.49
C VAL A 65 9.25 -3.36 5.61
N ASP A 66 10.45 -3.62 6.12
CA ASP A 66 10.64 -4.53 7.25
C ASP A 66 10.03 -3.88 8.49
N ILE A 67 8.99 -4.50 9.04
CA ILE A 67 8.49 -4.14 10.36
C ILE A 67 9.55 -4.74 11.27
N LEU A 68 10.46 -3.90 11.79
CA LEU A 68 11.37 -4.37 12.82
C LEU A 68 10.52 -5.14 13.84
N PRO A 69 10.85 -6.41 14.13
CA PRO A 69 10.16 -7.10 15.20
C PRO A 69 10.20 -6.15 16.39
N PRO A 70 9.06 -5.90 17.08
CA PRO A 70 9.05 -4.98 18.20
C PRO A 70 10.26 -5.35 19.04
N VAL A 71 11.20 -4.40 19.16
CA VAL A 71 12.35 -4.60 20.03
C VAL A 71 11.71 -5.06 21.33
N VAL A 72 12.11 -6.24 21.79
CA VAL A 72 11.51 -6.90 22.94
C VAL A 72 11.76 -6.04 24.18
N ASP A 73 10.91 -5.03 24.36
CA ASP A 73 10.79 -4.24 25.56
C ASP A 73 9.28 -4.15 25.87
N GLU A 74 8.84 -5.28 26.43
CA GLU A 74 7.78 -5.42 27.42
C GLU A 74 6.31 -5.20 26.99
N LEU A 75 5.57 -6.32 27.00
CA LEU A 75 4.15 -6.48 27.34
C LEU A 75 3.18 -5.40 26.80
N ILE A 76 2.37 -5.75 25.78
CA ILE A 76 0.92 -5.81 25.97
C ILE A 76 0.26 -6.77 24.98
N VAL A 77 -0.73 -7.46 25.55
CA VAL A 77 -1.51 -8.56 25.02
C VAL A 77 -2.69 -8.04 24.18
N THR A 78 -3.31 -8.95 23.42
CA THR A 78 -4.56 -8.86 22.63
C THR A 78 -4.36 -8.43 21.17
N ALA A 79 -4.92 -9.07 20.14
CA ALA A 79 -6.20 -9.75 20.09
C ALA A 79 -6.15 -11.08 19.31
N SER A 80 -6.54 -12.13 20.01
CA SER A 80 -6.89 -13.45 19.49
C SER A 80 -8.23 -13.42 18.77
N VAL A 81 -8.23 -13.92 17.53
CA VAL A 81 -9.25 -14.75 16.86
C VAL A 81 -10.58 -14.87 17.62
N GLU A 82 -11.61 -14.24 17.06
CA GLU A 82 -12.99 -14.42 17.50
C GLU A 82 -13.53 -15.80 17.08
N LYS A 83 -14.39 -16.32 17.95
CA LYS A 83 -14.86 -17.70 18.15
C LYS A 83 -15.94 -18.15 17.17
#